data_AF-X1MXD5-F1
#
_entry.id   AF-X1MXD5-F1
#
_cell.length_a   1.000
_cell.length_b   1.000
_cell.length_c   1.000
_cell.angle_alpha   90.00
_cell.angle_beta   90.00
_cell.angle_gamma   90.00
#
_symmetry.space_group_name_H-M   'P 1'
#
loop_
_entity.id
_entity.type
_entity.pdbx_description
1 polymer ?
#
loop_
_entity_poly.entity_id
_entity_poly.type
_entity_poly.pdbx_seq_one_letter_code
_entity_poly.pdbx_strand_id
1 'polypeptide(L)'
;MKTFIKLLLPAMLIVNSSFGQEKIWDESPEQQKERMSWYTDARFGMFIHWGTYAQAARHEWVKKRERIPDDEYQKYFEVFNPDLFNPIEWAKKAKAAGMKYAVITSKHHEGFCMFDSRHTDYKVTNTPYGKDIIKEWVEAFRAEGLGVGFYYSLIDWHHPEYTIDRVHPQSASTQEEYDELNKGRDMGVYREYLKNQVREILTNYGRLDILWLDYSFPGEFG
;
A
#
# COMPACT_ATOMS: atom_id res chain seq x y z
N MET A 1 28.42 -68.33 13.68
CA MET A 1 27.08 -68.30 13.04
C MET A 1 26.26 -67.24 13.76
N LYS A 2 25.59 -66.31 13.05
CA LYS A 2 24.61 -65.31 13.54
C LYS A 2 25.21 -64.09 14.26
N THR A 3 24.90 -62.81 13.98
CA THR A 3 23.94 -62.16 13.06
C THR A 3 24.36 -60.70 12.88
N PHE A 4 24.33 -60.18 11.64
CA PHE A 4 24.37 -58.73 11.36
C PHE A 4 23.05 -58.08 11.80
N ILE A 5 23.07 -57.10 12.70
CA ILE A 5 21.92 -56.22 12.95
C ILE A 5 22.09 -54.98 12.06
N LYS A 6 21.34 -54.96 10.96
CA LYS A 6 21.14 -53.73 10.15
C LYS A 6 20.06 -52.91 10.84
N LEU A 7 20.44 -51.78 11.45
CA LEU A 7 19.49 -50.74 11.85
C LEU A 7 19.04 -49.98 10.59
N LEU A 8 17.80 -50.18 10.19
CA LEU A 8 17.10 -49.37 9.20
C LEU A 8 16.40 -48.23 9.94
N LEU A 9 16.94 -47.01 9.82
CA LEU A 9 16.20 -45.79 10.18
C LEU A 9 15.17 -45.51 9.07
N PRO A 10 13.87 -45.37 9.37
CA PRO A 10 12.94 -44.79 8.41
C PRO A 10 13.17 -43.28 8.36
N ALA A 11 13.59 -42.77 7.20
CA ALA A 11 13.60 -41.34 6.92
C ALA A 11 12.14 -40.85 6.83
N MET A 12 11.66 -40.15 7.87
CA MET A 12 10.45 -39.35 7.78
C MET A 12 10.73 -38.15 6.87
N LEU A 13 10.33 -38.27 5.60
CA LEU A 13 10.18 -37.13 4.70
C LEU A 13 8.97 -36.33 5.16
N ILE A 14 9.21 -35.29 5.96
CA ILE A 14 8.22 -34.24 6.20
C ILE A 14 8.10 -33.45 4.89
N VAL A 15 7.06 -33.74 4.13
CA VAL A 15 6.67 -32.92 2.98
C VAL A 15 6.10 -31.62 3.55
N ASN A 16 6.91 -30.57 3.56
CA ASN A 16 6.40 -29.22 3.74
C ASN A 16 5.59 -28.87 2.50
N SER A 17 4.28 -29.10 2.57
CA SER A 17 3.34 -28.51 1.62
C SER A 17 3.28 -27.01 1.90
N SER A 18 4.11 -26.25 1.20
CA SER A 18 3.88 -24.82 1.04
C SER A 18 2.51 -24.66 0.38
N PHE A 19 1.52 -24.23 1.15
CA PHE A 19 0.24 -23.80 0.60
C PHE A 19 0.51 -22.51 -0.19
N GLY A 20 0.83 -22.67 -1.48
CA GLY A 20 0.73 -21.58 -2.43
C GLY A 20 -0.71 -21.12 -2.48
N GLN A 21 -0.94 -19.81 -2.47
CA GLN A 21 -2.27 -19.25 -2.66
C GLN A 21 -2.84 -19.79 -3.97
N GLU A 22 -4.07 -20.33 -3.92
CA GLU A 22 -4.73 -20.80 -5.14
C GLU A 22 -4.77 -19.68 -6.18
N LYS A 23 -4.44 -20.04 -7.43
CA LYS A 23 -4.49 -19.11 -8.56
C LYS A 23 -5.93 -18.61 -8.68
N ILE A 24 -6.16 -17.35 -8.30
CA ILE A 24 -7.52 -16.78 -8.17
C ILE A 24 -8.15 -16.50 -9.55
N TRP A 25 -7.35 -16.47 -10.63
CA TRP A 25 -7.80 -16.26 -12.00
C TRP A 25 -7.04 -17.15 -12.98
N ASP A 26 -7.74 -17.75 -13.95
CA ASP A 26 -7.12 -18.51 -15.05
C ASP A 26 -7.14 -17.70 -16.35
N GLU A 27 -6.35 -16.61 -16.38
CA GLU A 27 -6.18 -15.76 -17.56
C GLU A 27 -5.20 -16.43 -18.54
N SER A 28 -5.60 -16.58 -19.81
CA SER A 28 -4.72 -17.05 -20.89
C SER A 28 -3.72 -15.95 -21.30
N PRO A 29 -2.57 -16.30 -21.92
CA PRO A 29 -1.63 -15.31 -22.45
C PRO A 29 -2.28 -14.31 -23.43
N GLU A 30 -3.25 -14.76 -24.23
CA GLU A 30 -3.99 -13.93 -25.18
C GLU A 30 -4.91 -12.94 -24.46
N GLN A 31 -5.64 -13.40 -23.44
CA GLN A 31 -6.50 -12.54 -22.61
C GLN A 31 -5.67 -11.50 -21.85
N GLN A 32 -4.51 -11.90 -21.30
CA GLN A 32 -3.59 -10.98 -20.65
C GLN A 32 -3.09 -9.92 -21.64
N LYS A 33 -2.68 -10.33 -22.85
CA LYS A 33 -2.22 -9.41 -23.90
C LYS A 33 -3.31 -8.43 -24.30
N GLU A 34 -4.55 -8.89 -24.44
CA GLU A 34 -5.70 -8.05 -24.75
C GLU A 34 -5.95 -7.04 -23.61
N ARG A 35 -6.02 -7.50 -22.35
CA ARG A 35 -6.19 -6.64 -21.17
C ARG A 35 -5.08 -5.60 -21.02
N MET A 36 -3.84 -5.95 -21.38
CA MET A 36 -2.67 -5.07 -21.25
C MET A 36 -2.40 -4.21 -22.50
N SER A 37 -3.18 -4.36 -23.58
CA SER A 37 -2.98 -3.63 -24.83
C SER A 37 -3.06 -2.11 -24.63
N TRP A 38 -4.10 -1.64 -23.93
CA TRP A 38 -4.28 -0.22 -23.62
C TRP A 38 -3.09 0.36 -22.85
N TYR A 39 -2.55 -0.36 -21.85
CA TYR A 39 -1.45 0.12 -21.01
C TYR A 39 -0.15 0.18 -21.82
N THR A 40 0.04 -0.81 -22.70
CA THR A 40 1.12 -0.83 -23.67
C THR A 40 1.04 0.37 -24.60
N ASP A 41 -0.13 0.71 -25.14
CA ASP A 41 -0.30 1.85 -26.05
C ASP A 41 -0.25 3.20 -25.32
N ALA A 42 -0.69 3.24 -24.07
CA ALA A 42 -0.72 4.44 -23.24
C ALA A 42 0.68 5.02 -23.01
N ARG A 43 1.68 4.16 -22.78
CA ARG A 43 3.12 4.44 -22.58
C ARG A 43 3.49 5.37 -21.42
N PHE A 44 2.84 6.52 -21.30
CA PHE A 44 3.22 7.62 -20.44
C PHE A 44 2.09 7.99 -19.47
N GLY A 45 2.41 8.04 -18.18
CA GLY A 45 1.47 8.40 -17.13
C GLY A 45 2.09 9.28 -16.05
N MET A 46 1.23 9.88 -15.24
CA MET A 46 1.59 10.68 -14.07
C MET A 46 1.68 9.81 -12.82
N PHE A 47 2.67 10.02 -11.97
CA PHE A 47 2.65 9.52 -10.60
C PHE A 47 2.53 10.69 -9.63
N ILE A 48 1.58 10.62 -8.70
CA ILE A 48 1.32 11.64 -7.69
C ILE A 48 1.56 11.00 -6.32
N HIS A 49 2.63 11.42 -5.65
CA HIS A 49 2.85 11.13 -4.22
C HIS A 49 2.37 12.32 -3.41
N TRP A 50 1.28 12.12 -2.69
CA TRP A 50 0.72 13.13 -1.80
C TRP A 50 0.07 12.52 -0.56
N GLY A 51 0.33 13.13 0.59
CA GLY A 51 -0.08 12.69 1.92
C GLY A 51 0.41 13.67 2.99
N THR A 52 0.32 13.30 4.26
CA THR A 52 0.73 14.17 5.38
C THR A 52 2.21 14.54 5.34
N TYR A 53 3.07 13.71 4.72
CA TYR A 53 4.49 14.03 4.50
C TYR A 53 4.73 15.28 3.65
N ALA A 54 3.75 15.73 2.86
CA ALA A 54 3.86 16.98 2.11
C ALA A 54 3.98 18.20 3.05
N GLN A 55 3.38 18.14 4.25
CA GLN A 55 3.53 19.19 5.26
C GLN A 55 4.93 19.21 5.88
N ALA A 56 5.58 18.04 5.98
CA ALA A 56 6.98 17.96 6.38
C ALA A 56 7.93 18.47 5.29
N ALA A 57 7.53 18.36 4.01
CA ALA A 57 8.22 18.89 2.83
C ALA A 57 9.69 18.41 2.65
N ARG A 58 10.03 17.22 3.14
CA ARG A 58 11.39 16.65 3.04
C ARG A 58 11.47 15.32 2.27
N HIS A 59 10.45 14.46 2.40
CA HIS A 59 10.15 13.29 1.56
C HIS A 59 9.11 12.41 2.28
N GLU A 60 8.51 11.45 1.58
CA GLU A 60 7.50 10.51 2.08
C GLU A 60 8.04 9.55 3.17
N TRP A 61 9.35 9.29 3.19
CA TRP A 61 10.01 8.49 4.23
C TRP A 61 10.39 9.25 5.52
N VAL A 62 9.96 10.51 5.70
CA VAL A 62 10.49 11.40 6.75
C VAL A 62 10.26 10.85 8.15
N LYS A 63 9.09 10.24 8.40
CA LYS A 63 8.76 9.58 9.67
C LYS A 63 9.81 8.53 10.04
N LYS A 64 10.23 7.71 9.07
CA LYS A 64 11.25 6.67 9.25
C LYS A 64 12.66 7.25 9.37
N ARG A 65 13.09 8.09 8.43
CA ARG A 65 14.49 8.54 8.37
C ARG A 65 14.87 9.42 9.56
N GLU A 66 13.93 10.22 10.05
CA GLU A 66 14.13 11.10 11.20
C GLU A 66 13.66 10.45 12.52
N ARG A 67 13.13 9.21 12.47
CA ARG A 67 12.54 8.49 13.62
C ARG A 67 11.53 9.35 14.39
N ILE A 68 10.65 10.04 13.65
CA ILE A 68 9.66 10.96 14.22
C ILE A 68 8.64 10.16 15.04
N PRO A 69 8.45 10.48 16.33
CA PRO A 69 7.39 9.90 17.17
C PRO A 69 5.98 10.13 16.60
N ASP A 70 5.04 9.25 16.95
CA ASP A 70 3.66 9.33 16.42
C ASP A 70 2.95 10.64 16.79
N ASP A 71 3.12 11.11 18.02
CA ASP A 71 2.54 12.36 18.52
C ASP A 71 3.12 13.60 17.83
N GLU A 72 4.40 13.56 17.45
CA GLU A 72 5.01 14.63 16.66
C GLU A 72 4.54 14.60 15.20
N TYR A 73 4.43 13.41 14.61
CA TYR A 73 3.96 13.27 13.22
C TYR A 73 2.47 13.58 13.08
N GLN A 74 1.66 13.33 14.12
CA GLN A 74 0.23 13.60 14.19
C GLN A 74 -0.11 15.07 13.91
N LYS A 75 0.78 16.01 14.23
CA LYS A 75 0.59 17.44 13.94
C LYS A 75 0.34 17.70 12.45
N TYR A 76 0.94 16.91 11.55
CA TYR A 76 0.71 17.05 10.11
C TYR A 76 -0.72 16.68 9.69
N PHE A 77 -1.32 15.69 10.36
CA PHE A 77 -2.73 15.32 10.18
C PHE A 77 -3.67 16.43 10.68
N GLU A 78 -3.39 16.98 11.87
CA GLU A 78 -4.22 18.01 12.52
C GLU A 78 -4.32 19.30 11.70
N VAL A 79 -3.30 19.61 10.90
CA VAL A 79 -3.24 20.82 10.06
C VAL A 79 -3.40 20.53 8.56
N PHE A 80 -3.77 19.30 8.18
CA PHE A 80 -3.91 18.94 6.77
C PHE A 80 -5.15 19.61 6.16
N ASN A 81 -4.92 20.72 5.44
CA ASN A 81 -5.96 21.49 4.76
C ASN A 81 -5.44 22.07 3.43
N PRO A 82 -5.50 21.32 2.33
CA PRO A 82 -5.03 21.79 1.04
C PRO A 82 -6.06 22.70 0.36
N ASP A 83 -6.10 23.95 0.80
CA ASP A 83 -6.99 25.02 0.33
C ASP A 83 -6.83 25.38 -1.15
N LEU A 84 -5.70 25.04 -1.77
CA LEU A 84 -5.42 25.20 -3.19
C LEU A 84 -5.56 23.90 -4.01
N PHE A 85 -6.10 22.82 -3.43
CA PHE A 85 -6.33 21.57 -4.16
C PHE A 85 -7.35 21.77 -5.28
N ASN A 86 -6.90 21.56 -6.52
CA ASN A 86 -7.72 21.66 -7.72
C ASN A 86 -7.38 20.52 -8.70
N PRO A 87 -8.03 19.35 -8.57
CA PRO A 87 -7.71 18.20 -9.39
C PRO A 87 -8.09 18.39 -10.87
N ILE A 88 -9.02 19.31 -11.19
CA ILE A 88 -9.36 19.66 -12.58
C ILE A 88 -8.16 20.30 -13.27
N GLU A 89 -7.46 21.21 -12.59
CA GLU A 89 -6.24 21.81 -13.13
C GLU A 89 -5.15 20.75 -13.33
N TRP A 90 -5.00 19.83 -12.37
CA TRP A 90 -4.01 18.75 -12.46
C TRP A 90 -4.28 17.82 -13.64
N ALA A 91 -5.54 17.40 -13.83
CA ALA A 91 -5.97 16.56 -14.94
C ALA A 91 -5.71 17.25 -16.29
N LYS A 92 -6.05 18.54 -16.42
CA LYS A 92 -5.77 19.34 -17.63
C LYS A 92 -4.28 19.41 -17.94
N LYS A 93 -3.43 19.62 -16.93
CA LYS A 93 -1.97 19.62 -17.11
C LYS A 93 -1.44 18.25 -17.52
N ALA A 94 -1.92 17.18 -16.89
CA ALA A 94 -1.54 15.80 -17.25
C ALA A 94 -1.86 15.51 -18.72
N LYS A 95 -3.08 15.84 -19.16
CA LYS A 95 -3.52 15.69 -20.55
C LYS A 95 -2.70 16.55 -21.51
N ALA A 96 -2.46 17.81 -21.17
CA ALA A 96 -1.66 18.72 -21.98
C ALA A 96 -0.20 18.24 -22.13
N ALA A 97 0.35 17.57 -21.12
CA ALA A 97 1.66 16.93 -21.18
C ALA A 97 1.66 15.63 -22.03
N GLY A 98 0.51 15.16 -22.51
CA GLY A 98 0.38 13.95 -23.32
C GLY A 98 0.25 12.65 -22.53
N MET A 99 0.11 12.72 -21.20
CA MET A 99 -0.10 11.53 -20.36
C MET A 99 -1.46 10.89 -20.65
N LYS A 100 -1.53 9.57 -20.47
CA LYS A 100 -2.72 8.75 -20.76
C LYS A 100 -3.38 8.16 -19.53
N TYR A 101 -2.65 8.08 -18.43
CA TYR A 101 -3.15 7.63 -17.14
C TYR A 101 -2.44 8.38 -16.01
N ALA A 102 -2.96 8.25 -14.80
CA ALA A 102 -2.30 8.72 -13.60
C ALA A 102 -2.48 7.73 -12.45
N VAL A 103 -1.49 7.67 -11.55
CA VAL A 103 -1.50 6.89 -10.32
C VAL A 103 -1.28 7.84 -9.15
N ILE A 104 -2.21 7.84 -8.18
CA ILE A 104 -2.10 8.64 -6.95
C ILE A 104 -1.99 7.73 -5.73
N THR A 105 -1.23 8.16 -4.72
CA THR A 105 -1.18 7.50 -3.40
C THR A 105 -2.54 7.57 -2.72
N SER A 106 -3.29 6.46 -2.73
CA SER A 106 -4.51 6.31 -1.90
C SER A 106 -4.16 6.12 -0.42
N LYS A 107 -3.05 5.43 -0.15
CA LYS A 107 -2.39 5.29 1.15
C LYS A 107 -0.90 5.07 0.93
N HIS A 108 -0.05 5.79 1.65
CA HIS A 108 1.40 5.57 1.65
C HIS A 108 1.86 4.95 3.00
N HIS A 109 3.16 4.69 3.19
CA HIS A 109 3.69 3.95 4.33
C HIS A 109 3.32 4.56 5.69
N GLU A 110 3.11 5.87 5.78
CA GLU A 110 2.66 6.50 7.03
C GLU A 110 1.24 6.12 7.45
N GLY A 111 0.50 5.38 6.62
CA GLY A 111 -0.83 4.83 6.94
C GLY A 111 -2.00 5.80 6.70
N PHE A 112 -1.72 7.06 6.33
CA PHE A 112 -2.74 8.07 6.09
C PHE A 112 -3.55 7.76 4.82
N CYS A 113 -4.86 7.60 4.98
CA CYS A 113 -5.77 7.33 3.87
C CYS A 113 -6.25 8.62 3.22
N MET A 114 -5.94 8.81 1.94
CA MET A 114 -6.41 9.95 1.12
C MET A 114 -7.88 9.81 0.69
N PHE A 115 -8.57 8.78 1.16
CA PHE A 115 -9.93 8.39 0.80
C PHE A 115 -10.76 8.12 2.06
N ASP A 116 -12.10 8.13 1.96
CA ASP A 116 -12.98 7.96 3.13
C ASP A 116 -13.15 6.49 3.56
N SER A 117 -12.09 5.90 4.13
CA SER A 117 -12.12 4.52 4.62
C SER A 117 -13.03 4.36 5.85
N ARG A 118 -13.75 3.25 5.95
CA ARG A 118 -14.53 2.89 7.16
C ARG A 118 -13.71 2.13 8.21
N HIS A 119 -12.45 1.79 7.90
CA HIS A 119 -11.63 0.91 8.73
C HIS A 119 -10.59 1.65 9.58
N THR A 120 -10.47 2.97 9.43
CA THR A 120 -9.55 3.81 10.21
C THR A 120 -10.07 5.24 10.35
N ASP A 121 -9.70 5.89 11.44
CA ASP A 121 -9.89 7.33 11.63
C ASP A 121 -8.72 8.17 11.09
N TYR A 122 -7.60 7.54 10.72
CA TYR A 122 -6.43 8.20 10.15
C TYR A 122 -6.58 8.40 8.64
N LYS A 123 -7.58 9.22 8.28
CA LYS A 123 -8.05 9.47 6.92
C LYS A 123 -8.35 10.94 6.68
N VAL A 124 -8.34 11.35 5.42
CA VAL A 124 -8.50 12.75 5.02
C VAL A 124 -9.83 13.38 5.47
N THR A 125 -10.92 12.62 5.52
CA THR A 125 -12.24 13.13 5.95
C THR A 125 -12.28 13.52 7.44
N ASN A 126 -11.30 13.07 8.23
CA ASN A 126 -11.14 13.43 9.64
C ASN A 126 -10.09 14.55 9.85
N THR A 127 -9.59 15.17 8.77
CA THR A 127 -8.71 16.35 8.83
C THR A 127 -9.52 17.64 8.63
N PRO A 128 -8.94 18.84 8.83
CA PRO A 128 -9.64 20.09 8.53
C PRO A 128 -10.13 20.22 7.08
N TYR A 129 -9.54 19.49 6.11
CA TYR A 129 -10.06 19.44 4.74
C TYR A 129 -11.47 18.82 4.67
N GLY A 130 -11.72 17.77 5.45
CA GLY A 130 -13.05 17.19 5.66
C GLY A 130 -13.72 16.51 4.45
N LYS A 131 -13.04 16.37 3.31
CA LYS A 131 -13.60 15.78 2.08
C LYS A 131 -12.73 14.66 1.52
N ASP A 132 -13.35 13.82 0.71
CA ASP A 132 -12.69 12.71 0.03
C ASP A 132 -11.91 13.18 -1.21
N ILE A 133 -10.59 13.34 -1.05
CA ILE A 133 -9.67 13.79 -2.10
C ILE A 133 -9.66 12.81 -3.27
N ILE A 134 -9.65 11.50 -3.00
CA ILE A 134 -9.58 10.49 -4.05
C ILE A 134 -10.83 10.55 -4.93
N LYS A 135 -12.02 10.76 -4.34
CA LYS A 135 -13.24 10.95 -5.13
C LYS A 135 -13.14 12.14 -6.09
N GLU A 136 -12.77 13.32 -5.57
CA GLU A 136 -12.63 14.54 -6.38
C GLU A 136 -11.57 14.39 -7.49
N TRP A 137 -10.47 13.69 -7.18
CA TRP A 137 -9.40 13.41 -8.13
C TRP A 137 -9.83 12.46 -9.25
N VAL A 138 -10.53 11.36 -8.91
CA VAL A 138 -11.05 10.40 -9.90
C VAL A 138 -12.01 11.07 -10.88
N GLU A 139 -12.93 11.88 -10.37
CA GLU A 139 -13.91 12.61 -11.20
C GLU A 139 -13.21 13.53 -12.20
N ALA A 140 -12.22 14.30 -11.74
CA ALA A 140 -11.45 15.22 -12.60
C ALA A 140 -10.62 14.50 -13.66
N PHE A 141 -9.88 13.44 -13.31
CA PHE A 141 -9.02 12.72 -14.25
C PHE A 141 -9.84 11.96 -15.31
N ARG A 142 -10.97 11.36 -14.91
CA ARG A 142 -11.88 10.72 -15.87
C ARG A 142 -12.55 11.72 -16.81
N ALA A 143 -12.94 12.90 -16.32
CA ALA A 143 -13.53 13.94 -17.15
C ALA A 143 -12.58 14.38 -18.30
N GLU A 144 -11.27 14.28 -18.09
CA GLU A 144 -10.26 14.56 -19.12
C GLU A 144 -9.92 13.36 -20.02
N GLY A 145 -10.50 12.19 -19.75
CA GLY A 145 -10.30 10.94 -20.49
C GLY A 145 -9.03 10.19 -20.11
N LEU A 146 -8.49 10.42 -18.91
CA LEU A 146 -7.29 9.75 -18.40
C LEU A 146 -7.66 8.46 -17.67
N GLY A 147 -6.85 7.41 -17.87
CA GLY A 147 -6.90 6.21 -17.05
C GLY A 147 -6.57 6.51 -15.59
N VAL A 148 -7.27 5.83 -14.68
CA VAL A 148 -7.19 6.11 -13.23
C VAL A 148 -6.54 4.93 -12.52
N GLY A 149 -5.53 5.23 -11.71
CA GLY A 149 -4.82 4.26 -10.90
C GLY A 149 -4.63 4.69 -9.46
N PHE A 150 -4.60 3.70 -8.57
CA PHE A 150 -4.29 3.90 -7.16
C PHE A 150 -3.01 3.18 -6.79
N TYR A 151 -2.09 3.92 -6.18
CA TYR A 151 -1.04 3.35 -5.38
C TYR A 151 -1.60 3.06 -3.99
N TYR A 152 -1.27 1.90 -3.44
CA TYR A 152 -1.63 1.51 -2.09
C TYR A 152 -0.45 0.82 -1.43
N SER A 153 -0.02 1.34 -0.28
CA SER A 153 1.09 0.72 0.43
C SER A 153 0.69 -0.54 1.21
N LEU A 154 1.46 -1.60 1.03
CA LEU A 154 1.42 -2.82 1.84
C LEU A 154 2.03 -2.60 3.23
N ILE A 155 2.88 -1.59 3.37
CA ILE A 155 3.47 -1.14 4.64
C ILE A 155 2.50 -0.17 5.32
N ASP A 156 2.43 -0.25 6.66
CA ASP A 156 1.63 0.68 7.45
C ASP A 156 2.31 0.99 8.79
N TRP A 157 2.90 2.19 8.89
CA TRP A 157 3.57 2.69 10.11
C TRP A 157 2.61 3.31 11.13
N HIS A 158 1.30 3.15 10.94
CA HIS A 158 0.28 3.67 11.84
C HIS A 158 -0.57 2.53 12.44
N HIS A 159 -0.85 1.46 11.68
CA HIS A 159 -1.69 0.38 12.17
C HIS A 159 -1.03 -0.39 13.34
N PRO A 160 -1.70 -0.53 14.49
CA PRO A 160 -1.09 -1.11 15.71
C PRO A 160 -0.72 -2.60 15.55
N GLU A 161 -1.42 -3.32 14.67
CA GLU A 161 -1.12 -4.73 14.40
C GLU A 161 -0.07 -4.95 13.30
N TYR A 162 0.42 -3.88 12.67
CA TYR A 162 1.52 -4.00 11.73
C TYR A 162 2.82 -4.29 12.51
N THR A 163 3.57 -5.30 12.08
CA THR A 163 4.85 -5.65 12.70
C THR A 163 5.86 -4.51 12.56
N ILE A 164 6.55 -4.21 13.63
CA ILE A 164 7.75 -3.36 13.61
C ILE A 164 8.85 -4.13 12.89
N ASP A 165 9.05 -3.77 11.63
CA ASP A 165 10.07 -4.30 10.74
C ASP A 165 11.27 -3.34 10.59
N ARG A 166 12.26 -3.71 9.77
CA ARG A 166 13.47 -2.92 9.50
C ARG A 166 13.22 -1.60 8.79
N VAL A 167 12.06 -1.40 8.17
CA VAL A 167 11.67 -0.15 7.50
C VAL A 167 10.69 0.68 8.35
N HIS A 168 10.17 0.15 9.45
CA HIS A 168 9.30 0.85 10.39
C HIS A 168 10.05 1.96 11.16
N PRO A 169 9.46 3.15 11.44
CA PRO A 169 10.13 4.23 12.18
C PRO A 169 10.70 3.83 13.54
N GLN A 170 10.06 2.86 14.20
CA GLN A 170 10.45 2.28 15.48
C GLN A 170 11.39 1.05 15.35
N SER A 171 11.96 0.80 14.17
CA SER A 171 12.86 -0.34 13.92
C SER A 171 14.00 -0.41 14.94
N ALA A 172 14.31 -1.62 15.40
CA ALA A 172 15.36 -1.91 16.34
C ALA A 172 16.63 -2.48 15.67
N SER A 173 17.60 -2.93 16.47
CA SER A 173 18.88 -3.45 15.99
C SER A 173 19.16 -4.90 16.38
N THR A 174 18.48 -5.46 17.39
CA THR A 174 18.63 -6.87 17.78
C THR A 174 17.31 -7.64 17.73
N GLN A 175 17.41 -8.97 17.61
CA GLN A 175 16.24 -9.85 17.58
C GLN A 175 15.40 -9.72 18.86
N GLU A 176 16.04 -9.61 20.03
CA GLU A 176 15.33 -9.47 21.31
C GLU A 176 14.52 -8.17 21.38
N GLU A 177 15.05 -7.07 20.83
CA GLU A 177 14.32 -5.80 20.76
C GLU A 177 13.11 -5.91 19.81
N TYR A 178 13.28 -6.55 18.64
CA TYR A 178 12.18 -6.79 17.72
C TYR A 178 11.11 -7.72 18.31
N ASP A 179 11.52 -8.77 19.02
CA ASP A 179 10.60 -9.70 19.68
C ASP A 179 9.75 -8.98 20.73
N GLU A 180 10.34 -8.07 21.51
CA GLU A 180 9.60 -7.29 22.50
C GLU A 180 8.68 -6.25 21.84
N LEU A 181 9.16 -5.52 20.82
CA LEU A 181 8.35 -4.52 20.09
C LEU A 181 7.15 -5.13 19.35
N ASN A 182 7.28 -6.39 18.93
CA ASN A 182 6.25 -7.12 18.20
C ASN A 182 5.38 -8.03 19.08
N LYS A 183 5.66 -8.07 20.38
CA LYS A 183 4.90 -8.88 21.32
C LYS A 183 3.43 -8.50 21.31
N GLY A 184 2.59 -9.47 20.97
CA GLY A 184 1.13 -9.32 20.95
C GLY A 184 0.54 -8.71 19.67
N ARG A 185 1.36 -8.33 18.68
CA ARG A 185 0.86 -7.88 17.37
C ARG A 185 0.44 -9.07 16.51
N ASP A 186 -0.66 -8.92 15.78
CA ASP A 186 -1.17 -9.95 14.86
C ASP A 186 -1.29 -9.43 13.42
N MET A 187 -0.32 -9.78 12.57
CA MET A 187 -0.34 -9.45 11.14
C MET A 187 -1.55 -10.06 10.40
N GLY A 188 -2.25 -11.05 10.96
CA GLY A 188 -3.53 -11.53 10.47
C GLY A 188 -4.60 -10.45 10.48
N VAL A 189 -4.68 -9.67 11.56
CA VAL A 189 -5.60 -8.54 11.70
C VAL A 189 -5.25 -7.44 10.71
N TYR A 190 -3.96 -7.08 10.59
CA TYR A 190 -3.53 -6.10 9.60
C TYR A 190 -3.83 -6.54 8.15
N ARG A 191 -3.59 -7.82 7.81
CA ARG A 191 -3.90 -8.32 6.46
C ARG A 191 -5.39 -8.23 6.15
N GLU A 192 -6.27 -8.43 7.14
CA GLU A 192 -7.70 -8.26 6.95
C GLU A 192 -8.08 -6.79 6.77
N TYR A 193 -7.53 -5.88 7.59
CA TYR A 193 -7.64 -4.43 7.40
C TYR A 193 -7.22 -4.01 5.98
N LEU A 194 -6.05 -4.46 5.53
CA LEU A 194 -5.52 -4.19 4.19
C LEU A 194 -6.48 -4.66 3.09
N LYS A 195 -6.97 -5.91 3.16
CA LYS A 195 -7.90 -6.46 2.17
C LYS A 195 -9.21 -5.67 2.14
N ASN A 196 -9.68 -5.23 3.30
CA ASN A 196 -10.89 -4.44 3.41
C ASN A 196 -10.73 -3.06 2.78
N GLN A 197 -9.61 -2.37 3.01
CA GLN A 197 -9.32 -1.09 2.35
C GLN A 197 -9.10 -1.25 0.83
N VAL A 198 -8.38 -2.28 0.40
CA VAL A 198 -8.22 -2.58 -1.03
C VAL A 198 -9.58 -2.84 -1.68
N ARG A 199 -10.51 -3.52 -0.98
CA ARG A 199 -11.89 -3.68 -1.46
C ARG A 199 -12.60 -2.33 -1.60
N GLU A 200 -12.52 -1.44 -0.61
CA GLU A 200 -13.13 -0.11 -0.67
C GLU A 200 -12.66 0.68 -1.90
N ILE A 201 -11.35 0.72 -2.17
CA ILE A 201 -10.82 1.47 -3.33
C ILE A 201 -11.20 0.84 -4.67
N LEU A 202 -11.43 -0.47 -4.72
CA LEU A 202 -11.86 -1.18 -5.93
C LEU A 202 -13.38 -1.08 -6.17
N THR A 203 -14.19 -0.79 -5.15
CA THR A 203 -15.65 -0.75 -5.27
C THR A 203 -16.25 0.66 -5.25
N ASN A 204 -15.65 1.59 -4.51
CA ASN A 204 -16.31 2.87 -4.22
C ASN A 204 -16.03 3.98 -5.26
N TYR A 205 -14.99 3.81 -6.08
CA TYR A 205 -14.53 4.84 -7.01
C TYR A 205 -14.77 4.49 -8.48
N GLY A 206 -15.60 3.49 -8.79
CA GLY A 206 -15.83 3.00 -10.16
C GLY A 206 -14.65 2.20 -10.72
N ARG A 207 -14.60 2.01 -12.05
CA ARG A 207 -13.57 1.20 -12.70
C ARG A 207 -12.16 1.74 -12.45
N LEU A 208 -11.31 0.95 -11.81
CA LEU A 208 -9.89 1.24 -11.65
C LEU A 208 -9.11 0.60 -12.80
N ASP A 209 -8.22 1.35 -13.45
CA ASP A 209 -7.39 0.84 -14.55
C ASP A 209 -6.05 0.27 -14.05
N ILE A 210 -5.52 0.80 -12.94
CA ILE A 210 -4.26 0.35 -12.33
C ILE A 210 -4.39 0.27 -10.80
N LEU A 211 -4.04 -0.88 -10.22
CA LEU A 211 -3.73 -1.00 -8.80
C LEU A 211 -2.22 -1.22 -8.67
N TRP A 212 -1.53 -0.31 -7.99
CA TRP A 212 -0.09 -0.31 -7.79
C TRP A 212 0.22 -0.57 -6.31
N LEU A 213 0.71 -1.77 -5.98
CA LEU A 213 0.98 -2.18 -4.59
C LEU A 213 2.46 -2.05 -4.24
N ASP A 214 2.76 -1.41 -3.10
CA ASP A 214 4.16 -1.11 -2.71
C ASP A 214 4.43 -1.33 -1.22
N TYR A 215 5.43 -2.11 -0.81
CA TYR A 215 6.12 -3.17 -1.55
C TYR A 215 6.39 -4.31 -0.57
N SER A 216 6.82 -5.45 -1.10
CA SER A 216 7.28 -6.58 -0.30
C SER A 216 8.80 -6.60 -0.27
N PHE A 217 9.40 -6.87 0.90
CA PHE A 217 10.86 -6.79 1.08
C PHE A 217 11.40 -7.89 2.01
N PRO A 218 11.23 -9.17 1.65
CA PRO A 218 11.56 -10.30 2.53
C PRO A 218 13.02 -10.29 3.00
N GLY A 219 13.24 -10.74 4.23
CA GLY A 219 14.55 -10.79 4.86
C GLY A 219 14.48 -10.75 6.39
N GLU A 220 15.63 -10.50 6.99
CA GLU A 220 15.75 -10.34 8.44
C GLU A 220 14.98 -9.08 8.89
N PHE A 221 14.14 -9.23 9.92
CA PHE A 221 13.24 -8.19 10.43
C PHE A 221 12.28 -7.60 9.39
N GLY A 222 11.78 -8.43 8.47
CA GLY A 222 10.75 -8.07 7.50
C GLY A 222 10.81 -8.97 6.28
#